data_AF-A0A0U1L3C8-F1
#
_entry.id   AF-A0A0U1L3C8-F1
#
_cell.length_a   1.000
_cell.length_b   1.000
_cell.length_c   1.000
_cell.angle_alpha   90.00
_cell.angle_beta   90.00
_cell.angle_gamma   90.00
#
_symmetry.space_group_name_H-M   'P 1'
#
loop_
_entity.id
_entity.type
_entity.pdbx_description
1 polymer ?
#
loop_
_entity_poly.entity_id
_entity_poly.type
_entity_poly.pdbx_seq_one_letter_code
_entity_poly.pdbx_strand_id
1 'polypeptide(L)' 'MYLLEQYEDRGEKTFTLPLNRNELADFLYVSRPALSREIGRMRDEEIIDFYRTSIKLMF' A
#
# COMPACT_ATOMS: atom_id res chain seq x y z
N MET A 1 -3.50 7.49 -4.38
CA MET A 1 -4.96 7.31 -4.52
C MET A 1 -5.40 6.05 -3.80
N TYR A 2 -5.07 4.85 -4.29
CA TYR A 2 -5.59 3.59 -3.74
C TYR A 2 -5.50 3.38 -2.21
N LEU A 3 -4.35 3.62 -1.56
CA LEU A 3 -4.24 3.40 -0.10
C LEU A 3 -5.09 4.37 0.73
N LEU A 4 -5.29 5.60 0.23
CA LEU A 4 -6.16 6.59 0.89
C LEU A 4 -7.62 6.22 0.71
N GLU A 5 -8.02 5.77 -0.49
CA GLU A 5 -9.37 5.25 -0.74
C GLU A 5 -9.70 4.07 0.20
N GLN A 6 -8.76 3.13 0.38
CA GLN A 6 -8.93 2.03 1.34
C GLN A 6 -9.09 2.51 2.79
N TYR A 7 -8.45 3.63 3.14
CA TYR A 7 -8.60 4.25 4.47
C TYR A 7 -9.94 4.98 4.61
N GLU A 8 -10.36 5.73 3.60
CA GLU A 8 -11.65 6.45 3.59
C GLU A 8 -12.82 5.48 3.67
N ASP A 9 -12.75 4.35 2.98
CA ASP A 9 -13.80 3.31 3.00
C ASP A 9 -13.90 2.58 4.35
N ARG A 10 -12.77 2.39 5.04
CA ARG A 10 -12.71 1.56 6.28
C ARG A 10 -12.74 2.38 7.56
N GLY A 11 -12.24 3.62 7.52
CA GLY A 11 -12.02 4.47 8.70
C GLY A 11 -10.87 4.00 9.61
N GLU A 12 -10.14 2.94 9.25
CA GLU A 12 -9.07 2.36 10.06
C GLU A 12 -7.69 2.64 9.46
N LYS A 13 -6.77 3.16 10.27
CA LYS A 13 -5.38 3.44 9.85
C LYS A 13 -4.57 2.18 9.53
N THR A 14 -5.02 1.01 9.98
CA THR A 14 -4.38 -0.28 9.67
C THR A 14 -5.38 -1.13 8.92
N PHE A 15 -4.99 -1.64 7.75
CA PHE A 15 -5.87 -2.46 6.93
C PHE A 15 -5.07 -3.47 6.12
N THR A 16 -5.72 -4.58 5.79
CA THR A 16 -5.16 -5.61 4.92
C THR A 16 -5.69 -5.42 3.52
N LEU A 17 -4.79 -5.27 2.55
CA LEU A 17 -5.15 -5.23 1.14
C LEU A 17 -5.64 -6.60 0.68
N PRO A 18 -6.71 -6.67 -0.12
CA PRO A 18 -7.19 -7.93 -0.69
C PRO A 18 -6.25 -8.47 -1.78
N LEU A 19 -5.37 -7.61 -2.31
CA LEU A 19 -4.41 -7.92 -3.36
C LEU A 19 -3.01 -8.07 -2.79
N ASN A 20 -2.31 -9.12 -3.21
CA ASN A 20 -0.88 -9.26 -2.98
C ASN A 20 -0.07 -8.29 -3.86
N ARG A 21 1.25 -8.21 -3.66
CA ARG A 21 2.11 -7.23 -4.36
C ARG A 21 2.11 -7.39 -5.88
N ASN A 22 1.92 -8.60 -6.40
CA ASN A 22 1.85 -8.84 -7.84
C ASN A 22 0.49 -8.38 -8.38
N GLU A 23 -0.60 -8.83 -7.75
CA GLU A 23 -1.96 -8.46 -8.13
C GLU A 23 -2.19 -6.95 -8.04
N LEU A 24 -1.61 -6.29 -7.03
CA LEU A 24 -1.68 -4.84 -6.90
C LEU A 24 -0.88 -4.13 -8.00
N ALA A 25 0.23 -4.70 -8.46
CA ALA A 25 0.98 -4.14 -9.59
C ALA A 25 0.18 -4.27 -10.88
N ASP A 26 -0.44 -5.42 -11.11
CA ASP A 26 -1.30 -5.68 -12.26
C ASP A 26 -2.54 -4.76 -12.24
N PHE A 27 -3.19 -4.61 -11.08
CA PHE A 27 -4.35 -3.73 -10.88
C PHE A 27 -4.03 -2.25 -11.14
N LEU A 28 -2.85 -1.80 -10.73
CA LEU A 28 -2.39 -0.43 -10.96
C LEU A 28 -1.73 -0.24 -12.34
N TYR A 29 -1.67 -1.29 -13.17
CA TYR A 29 -0.99 -1.30 -14.47
C TYR A 29 0.48 -0.82 -14.39
N VAL A 30 1.19 -1.22 -13.34
CA VAL A 30 2.62 -0.91 -13.11
C VAL A 30 3.44 -2.18 -12.99
N SER A 31 4.76 -2.05 -13.14
CA SER A 31 5.65 -3.18 -12.85
C SER A 31 5.80 -3.41 -11.35
N ARG A 32 5.87 -4.68 -10.95
CA ARG A 32 6.12 -5.09 -9.56
C ARG A 32 7.37 -4.43 -8.94
N PRO A 33 8.52 -4.31 -9.63
CA PRO A 33 9.69 -3.61 -9.08
C PRO A 33 9.44 -2.11 -8.84
N ALA A 34 8.70 -1.43 -9.73
CA ALA A 34 8.35 -0.02 -9.54
C ALA A 34 7.44 0.16 -8.32
N LEU A 35 6.39 -0.66 -8.19
CA LEU A 35 5.51 -0.64 -7.02
C LEU A 35 6.27 -0.92 -5.72
N SER A 36 7.17 -1.91 -5.73
CA SER A 36 7.95 -2.27 -4.54
C SER A 36 8.89 -1.14 -4.11
N ARG A 37 9.52 -0.46 -5.07
CA ARG A 37 10.36 0.73 -4.81
C ARG A 37 9.53 1.86 -4.21
N GLU A 38 8.34 2.10 -4.75
CA GLU A 38 7.45 3.15 -4.28
C GLU A 38 6.97 2.91 -2.85
N ILE A 39 6.53 1.68 -2.55
CA ILE A 39 6.12 1.27 -1.21
C ILE A 39 7.28 1.36 -0.21
N GLY A 40 8.49 0.96 -0.63
CA GLY A 40 9.69 1.10 0.17
C GLY A 40 9.99 2.57 0.49
N ARG A 41 9.92 3.44 -0.53
CA ARG A 41 10.08 4.88 -0.35
C ARG A 41 9.05 5.48 0.61
N MET A 42 7.77 5.14 0.46
CA MET A 42 6.73 5.61 1.38
C MET A 42 6.96 5.14 2.83
N ARG A 43 7.56 3.97 3.04
CA ARG A 43 7.99 3.52 4.37
C ARG A 43 9.16 4.33 4.90
N ASP A 44 10.17 4.56 4.05
CA ASP A 44 11.38 5.30 4.44
C ASP A 44 11.07 6.79 4.70
N GLU A 45 10.02 7.33 4.07
CA GLU A 45 9.44 8.67 4.32
C GLU A 45 8.46 8.69 5.52
N GLU A 46 8.35 7.60 6.28
CA GLU A 46 7.45 7.47 7.44
C GLU A 46 5.97 7.77 7.12
N ILE A 47 5.52 7.53 5.88
CA ILE A 47 4.12 7.70 5.47
C ILE A 47 3.32 6.43 5.81
N ILE A 48 3.94 5.26 5.61
CA ILE A 48 3.33 3.95 5.88
C ILE A 48 4.29 3.01 6.58
N ASP A 49 3.75 2.00 7.26
CA ASP A 49 4.43 0.76 7.56
C ASP A 49 3.70 -0.39 6.84
N PHE A 50 4.41 -1.50 6.55
CA PHE A 50 3.79 -2.63 5.87
C PHE A 50 4.39 -3.97 6.26
N TYR A 51 3.52 -4.98 6.30
CA TYR A 51 3.91 -6.39 6.41
C TYR A 51 3.05 -7.24 5.47
N ARG A 52 3.69 -7.80 4.43
CA ARG A 52 3.01 -8.51 3.33
C ARG A 52 1.94 -7.61 2.67
N THR A 53 0.67 -7.89 2.89
CA THR A 53 -0.50 -7.13 2.40
C THR A 53 -1.10 -6.19 3.45
N SER A 54 -0.63 -6.29 4.70
CA SER A 54 -1.03 -5.36 5.76
C SER A 54 -0.31 -4.03 5.58
N ILE A 55 -1.07 -2.95 5.66
CA ILE A 55 -0.61 -1.56 5.57
C ILE A 55 -1.06 -0.84 6.83
N LYS A 56 -0.18 -0.01 7.38
CA LYS A 56 -0.48 0.93 8.45
C LYS A 56 -0.11 2.34 8.00
N LEU A 57 -1.02 3.29 8.14
CA LEU A 57 -0.78 4.71 7.91
C LEU A 57 -0.17 5.32 9.18
N MET A 58 0.81 6.21 8.99
CA MET A 58 1.65 6.73 10.09
C MET A 58 1.33 8.17 10.52
N PHE A 59 0.44 8.87 9.80
CA PHE A 59 -0.16 10.14 10.22
C PHE A 59 -1.40 9.90 11.07
#